data_AF-A0A5C0XSC4-F1
#
_entry.id   AF-A0A5C0XSC4-F1
#
_cell.length_a   1.000
_cell.length_b   1.000
_cell.length_c   1.000
_cell.angle_alpha   90.00
_cell.angle_beta   90.00
_cell.angle_gamma   90.00
#
_symmetry.space_group_name_H-M   'P 1'
#
loop_
_entity.id
_entity.type
_entity.pdbx_description
1 polymer ?
#
loop_
_entity_poly.entity_id
_entity_poly.type
_entity_poly.pdbx_seq_one_letter_code
_entity_poly.pdbx_strand_id
1 'polypeptide(L)'
;MRKAFEGRLEKIGITFLEFKALIHLGEAKTQGELLKNMKVSKATASKVLRSLENKGIVERERRGKTYLVRLTNKGLELLEEISKAGKELDEKIFAEMSVDERIVL
;
A
#
# COMPACT_ATOMS: atom_id res chain seq x y z
N MET A 1 -2.49 12.17 -11.09
CA MET A 1 -2.79 11.59 -9.77
C MET A 1 -2.00 10.31 -9.48
N ARG A 2 -2.24 9.19 -10.19
CA ARG A 2 -1.54 7.91 -9.92
C ARG A 2 0.00 8.00 -9.94
N LYS A 3 0.60 8.57 -10.99
CA LYS A 3 2.07 8.70 -11.13
C LYS A 3 2.70 9.55 -10.00
N ALA A 4 2.01 10.61 -9.56
CA ALA A 4 2.46 11.45 -8.46
C ALA A 4 2.44 10.71 -7.12
N PHE A 5 1.41 9.89 -6.89
CA PHE A 5 1.34 9.03 -5.72
C PHE A 5 2.38 7.91 -5.76
N GLU A 6 2.56 7.25 -6.91
CA GLU A 6 3.61 6.24 -7.12
C GLU A 6 5.01 6.81 -6.81
N GLY A 7 5.32 8.02 -7.25
CA GLY A 7 6.59 8.68 -6.91
C GLY A 7 6.76 8.99 -5.41
N ARG A 8 5.67 9.23 -4.66
CA ARG A 8 5.72 9.38 -3.19
C ARG A 8 5.96 8.03 -2.51
N LEU A 9 5.28 6.98 -2.96
CA LEU A 9 5.48 5.62 -2.45
C LEU A 9 6.92 5.13 -2.64
N GLU A 10 7.52 5.43 -3.80
CA GLU A 10 8.93 5.09 -4.08
C GLU A 10 9.89 5.77 -3.11
N LYS A 11 9.63 7.04 -2.72
CA LYS A 11 10.42 7.76 -1.71
C LYS A 11 10.28 7.16 -0.31
N ILE A 12 9.15 6.54 -0.01
CA ILE A 12 8.89 5.81 1.24
C ILE A 12 9.46 4.37 1.15
N GLY A 13 10.04 3.98 0.01
CA GLY A 13 10.72 2.70 -0.17
C GLY A 13 9.77 1.53 -0.49
N ILE A 14 8.57 1.82 -0.99
CA ILE A 14 7.60 0.79 -1.39
C ILE A 14 7.10 0.98 -2.82
N THR A 15 6.82 -0.14 -3.48
CA THR A 15 6.22 -0.14 -4.80
C THR A 15 4.71 0.01 -4.72
N PHE A 16 4.09 0.40 -5.84
CA PHE A 16 2.63 0.47 -5.93
C PHE A 16 1.93 -0.88 -5.66
N LEU A 17 2.57 -1.98 -6.03
CA LEU A 17 2.01 -3.32 -5.83
C LEU A 17 2.10 -3.76 -4.36
N GLU A 18 3.18 -3.39 -3.67
CA GLU A 18 3.33 -3.55 -2.22
C GLU A 18 2.29 -2.70 -1.47
N PHE A 19 2.09 -1.45 -1.87
CA PHE A 19 1.02 -0.61 -1.34
C PHE A 19 -0.37 -1.28 -1.47
N LYS A 20 -0.71 -1.80 -2.65
CA LYS A 20 -1.98 -2.54 -2.84
C LYS A 20 -2.10 -3.75 -1.92
N ALA A 21 -1.01 -4.48 -1.71
CA ALA A 21 -1.01 -5.61 -0.78
C ALA A 21 -1.28 -5.14 0.66
N LEU A 22 -0.67 -4.03 1.09
CA LEU A 22 -0.85 -3.47 2.43
C LEU A 22 -2.29 -3.00 2.69
N ILE A 23 -2.93 -2.35 1.71
CA ILE A 23 -4.35 -1.94 1.82
C ILE A 23 -5.27 -3.16 2.01
N HIS A 24 -5.03 -4.24 1.25
CA HIS A 24 -5.85 -5.45 1.36
C HIS A 24 -5.52 -6.31 2.60
N LEU A 25 -4.34 -6.15 3.21
CA LEU A 25 -3.97 -6.85 4.44
C LEU A 25 -4.77 -6.38 5.67
N GLY A 26 -5.38 -5.18 5.63
CA GLY A 26 -6.33 -4.76 6.66
C GLY A 26 -7.59 -5.64 6.74
N GLU A 27 -7.94 -6.30 5.62
CA GLU A 27 -9.15 -7.11 5.48
C GLU A 27 -8.86 -8.61 5.34
N ALA A 28 -7.66 -8.97 4.85
CA ALA A 28 -7.25 -10.35 4.59
C ALA A 28 -6.39 -10.91 5.72
N LYS A 29 -6.76 -12.07 6.27
CA LYS A 29 -6.01 -12.76 7.34
C LYS A 29 -5.04 -13.81 6.79
N THR A 30 -5.21 -14.21 5.53
CA THR A 30 -4.39 -15.24 4.88
C THR A 30 -3.81 -14.78 3.54
N GLN A 31 -2.68 -15.36 3.15
CA GLN A 31 -2.11 -15.15 1.81
C GLN A 31 -3.10 -15.53 0.68
N GLY A 32 -3.97 -16.50 0.92
CA GLY A 32 -4.99 -16.92 -0.06
C GLY A 32 -6.09 -15.89 -0.28
N GLU A 33 -6.52 -15.20 0.77
CA GLU A 33 -7.48 -14.09 0.69
C GLU A 33 -6.85 -12.88 0.00
N LEU A 34 -5.60 -12.54 0.38
CA LEU A 34 -4.85 -11.46 -0.26
C LEU A 34 -4.75 -11.65 -1.78
N LEU A 35 -4.50 -12.89 -2.21
CA LEU A 35 -4.47 -13.27 -3.63
C LEU A 35 -5.76 -12.97 -4.37
N LYS A 36 -6.91 -13.30 -3.77
CA LYS A 36 -8.24 -13.03 -4.36
C LYS A 36 -8.48 -11.53 -4.49
N ASN A 37 -8.11 -10.76 -3.47
CA ASN A 37 -8.37 -9.32 -3.42
C ASN A 37 -7.49 -8.54 -4.42
N MET A 38 -6.22 -8.93 -4.56
CA MET A 38 -5.28 -8.24 -5.44
C MET A 38 -5.47 -8.56 -6.94
N LYS A 39 -6.22 -9.61 -7.29
CA LYS A 39 -6.37 -10.12 -8.68
C LYS A 39 -5.03 -10.35 -9.40
N VAL A 40 -4.03 -10.87 -8.68
CA VAL A 40 -2.70 -11.20 -9.22
C VAL A 40 -2.42 -12.70 -9.17
N SER A 41 -1.41 -13.16 -9.92
CA SER A 41 -0.97 -14.55 -9.87
C SER A 41 -0.43 -14.95 -8.48
N LYS A 42 -0.49 -16.26 -8.17
CA LYS A 42 0.11 -16.84 -6.96
C LYS A 42 1.60 -16.50 -6.81
N ALA A 43 2.34 -16.55 -7.93
CA ALA A 43 3.76 -16.22 -7.96
C ALA A 43 4.00 -14.75 -7.64
N THR A 44 3.18 -13.86 -8.20
CA THR A 44 3.25 -12.41 -7.96
C THR A 44 3.00 -12.08 -6.49
N ALA A 45 1.90 -12.55 -5.89
CA ALA A 45 1.64 -12.23 -4.48
C ALA A 45 2.72 -12.82 -3.55
N SER A 46 3.24 -14.02 -3.86
CA SER A 46 4.33 -14.61 -3.08
C SER A 46 5.61 -13.77 -3.13
N LYS A 47 5.93 -13.18 -4.29
CA LYS A 47 7.06 -12.25 -4.44
C LYS A 47 6.84 -10.96 -3.64
N VAL A 48 5.65 -10.37 -3.74
CA VAL A 48 5.29 -9.14 -3.01
C VAL A 48 5.36 -9.36 -1.50
N LEU A 49 4.74 -10.44 -1.00
CA LEU A 49 4.77 -10.78 0.44
C LEU A 49 6.18 -11.06 0.94
N ARG A 50 7.02 -11.74 0.15
CA ARG A 50 8.43 -11.96 0.50
C ARG A 50 9.20 -10.63 0.56
N SER A 51 8.94 -9.72 -0.39
CA SER A 51 9.56 -8.39 -0.38
C SER A 51 9.17 -7.60 0.88
N LEU A 52 7.88 -7.58 1.23
CA LEU A 52 7.39 -6.92 2.44
C LEU A 52 7.95 -7.54 3.73
N GLU A 53 8.08 -8.87 3.77
CA GLU A 53 8.69 -9.58 4.89
C GLU A 53 10.18 -9.26 5.02
N ASN A 54 10.93 -9.25 3.92
CA ASN A 54 12.34 -8.86 3.91
C ASN A 54 12.55 -7.39 4.37
N LYS A 55 11.57 -6.52 4.12
CA LYS A 55 11.57 -5.12 4.60
C LYS A 55 11.16 -5.00 6.07
N GLY A 56 10.75 -6.09 6.72
CA GLY A 56 10.24 -6.12 8.09
C GLY A 56 8.86 -5.49 8.26
N ILE A 57 8.09 -5.36 7.18
CA ILE A 57 6.76 -4.72 7.16
C ILE A 57 5.65 -5.72 7.53
N VAL A 58 5.82 -6.98 7.12
CA VAL A 58 4.88 -8.05 7.45
C VAL A 58 5.62 -9.23 8.04
N GLU A 59 4.89 -10.03 8.80
CA GLU A 59 5.32 -11.35 9.25
C GLU A 59 4.38 -12.41 8.68
N ARG A 60 4.95 -13.57 8.34
CA ARG A 60 4.19 -14.72 7.88
C ARG A 60 4.35 -15.89 8.83
N GLU A 61 3.23 -16.41 9.27
CA GLU A 61 3.17 -17.56 10.15
C GLU A 61 2.51 -18.74 9.42
N ARG A 62 3.22 -19.86 9.31
CA ARG A 62 2.66 -21.06 8.70
C ARG A 62 1.71 -21.74 9.69
N ARG A 63 0.45 -21.89 9.30
CA ARG A 63 -0.58 -22.67 10.02
C ARG A 63 -1.08 -23.80 9.11
N GLY A 64 -0.48 -24.97 9.26
CA GLY A 64 -0.74 -26.14 8.41
C GLY A 64 -0.38 -25.89 6.93
N LYS A 65 -1.41 -25.88 6.06
CA LYS A 65 -1.26 -25.60 4.61
C LYS A 65 -1.40 -24.11 4.25
N THR A 66 -1.68 -23.25 5.22
CA THR A 66 -1.95 -21.81 5.01
C THR A 66 -0.87 -20.95 5.64
N TYR A 67 -0.66 -19.74 5.12
CA TYR A 67 0.12 -18.70 5.75
C TYR A 67 -0.82 -17.60 6.25
N LEU A 68 -0.77 -17.36 7.56
CA LEU A 68 -1.29 -16.13 8.16
C LEU A 68 -0.30 -15.01 7.86
N VAL A 69 -0.82 -13.84 7.54
CA VAL A 69 -0.01 -12.65 7.27
C VAL A 69 -0.47 -11.56 8.22
N ARG A 70 0.47 -10.90 8.91
CA ARG A 70 0.19 -9.81 9.84
C ARG A 70 1.14 -8.64 9.56
N LEU A 71 0.66 -7.42 9.81
CA LEU A 71 1.53 -6.25 9.84
C LEU A 71 2.37 -6.29 11.12
N THR A 72 3.63 -5.90 11.01
CA THR A 72 4.48 -5.59 12.16
C THR A 72 4.18 -4.17 12.66
N ASN A 73 4.76 -3.77 13.79
CA ASN A 73 4.71 -2.36 14.23
C ASN A 73 5.25 -1.42 13.15
N LYS A 74 6.39 -1.79 12.53
CA LYS A 74 6.96 -1.05 11.39
C LYS A 74 5.99 -0.97 10.21
N GLY A 75 5.22 -2.03 9.97
CA GLY A 75 4.19 -2.02 8.92
C GLY A 75 3.00 -1.12 9.23
N LEU A 76 2.63 -0.98 10.50
CA LEU A 76 1.59 -0.04 10.94
C LEU A 76 2.08 1.42 10.79
N GLU A 77 3.30 1.72 11.23
CA GLU A 77 3.94 3.03 11.03
C GLU A 77 4.00 3.41 9.55
N LEU A 78 4.39 2.46 8.70
CA LEU A 78 4.41 2.65 7.25
C LEU A 78 3.02 2.99 6.69
N LEU A 79 1.96 2.35 7.17
CA LEU A 79 0.59 2.68 6.74
C LEU A 79 0.20 4.11 7.11
N GLU A 80 0.63 4.61 8.26
CA GLU A 80 0.43 6.00 8.65
C GLU A 80 1.18 6.97 7.74
N GLU A 81 2.43 6.68 7.39
CA GLU A 81 3.21 7.48 6.44
C GLU A 81 2.55 7.53 5.06
N ILE A 82 2.06 6.39 4.56
CA ILE A 82 1.32 6.32 3.29
C ILE A 82 0.04 7.16 3.37
N SER A 83 -0.69 7.09 4.49
CA SER A 83 -1.91 7.87 4.69
C SER A 83 -1.62 9.37 4.65
N LYS A 84 -0.56 9.83 5.33
CA LYS A 84 -0.08 11.22 5.28
C LYS A 84 0.28 11.64 3.86
N ALA A 85 1.04 10.81 3.14
CA ALA A 85 1.43 11.08 1.76
C ALA A 85 0.23 11.18 0.80
N GLY A 86 -0.83 10.41 1.05
CA GLY A 86 -2.11 10.50 0.34
C GLY A 86 -2.83 11.82 0.63
N LYS A 87 -3.02 12.16 1.91
CA LYS A 87 -3.67 13.42 2.33
C LYS A 87 -2.96 14.66 1.78
N GLU A 88 -1.64 14.71 1.86
CA GLU A 88 -0.85 15.82 1.30
C GLU A 88 -0.95 15.92 -0.23
N LEU A 89 -1.21 14.81 -0.92
CA LEU A 89 -1.42 14.84 -2.36
C LEU A 89 -2.81 15.39 -2.67
N ASP A 90 -3.83 14.95 -1.93
CA ASP A 90 -5.19 15.44 -2.08
C ASP A 90 -5.26 16.94 -1.76
N GLU A 91 -4.67 17.40 -0.65
CA GLU A 91 -4.61 18.81 -0.26
C GLU A 91 -3.89 19.68 -1.30
N LYS A 92 -2.76 19.22 -1.87
CA LYS A 92 -2.05 19.97 -2.91
C LYS A 92 -2.87 20.07 -4.19
N ILE A 93 -3.56 19.01 -4.58
CA ILE A 93 -4.44 19.03 -5.76
C ILE A 93 -5.62 19.99 -5.53
N PHE A 94 -6.26 19.93 -4.36
CA PHE A 94 -7.34 20.87 -4.00
C PHE A 94 -6.84 22.33 -3.95
N ALA A 95 -5.64 22.58 -3.42
CA ALA A 95 -5.04 23.90 -3.40
C ALA A 95 -4.75 24.42 -4.82
N GLU A 96 -4.19 23.61 -5.71
CA GLU A 96 -3.94 23.97 -7.12
C GLU A 96 -5.25 24.23 -7.88
N MET A 97 -6.31 23.45 -7.64
CA MET A 97 -7.63 23.67 -8.24
C MET A 97 -8.32 24.94 -7.74
N SER A 98 -8.15 25.32 -6.46
CA SER A 98 -8.74 26.54 -5.89
C SER A 98 -8.14 27.85 -6.44
N VAL A 99 -6.94 27.78 -7.02
CA VAL A 99 -6.28 28.95 -7.64
C VAL A 99 -6.79 29.18 -9.07
N ASP A 100 -7.22 28.13 -9.77
CA ASP A 100 -7.71 28.20 -11.15
C ASP A 100 -9.20 28.64 -11.27
N GLU A 101 -9.97 28.71 -10.18
CA GLU A 101 -11.35 29.23 -10.15
C GLU A 101 -11.46 30.76 -9.96
N ARG A 102 -10.44 31.53 -10.38
CA ARG A 102 -10.45 33.01 -10.28
C ARG A 102 -10.42 33.76 -11.62
N ILE A 103 -10.80 33.13 -12.73
CA ILE A 103 -11.13 33.83 -13.97
C ILE A 103 -12.39 33.21 -14.60
N VAL A 104 -13.55 33.55 -14.05
CA VAL A 104 -14.75 33.79 -14.85
C VAL A 104 -15.39 35.06 -14.28
N LEU A 105 -14.94 36.21 -14.78
CA LEU A 105 -15.72 37.44 -14.82
C LEU A 105 -16.14 37.65 -16.27
#